data_AF-A0A1F9A8T9-F1
#
_entry.id   AF-A0A1F9A8T9-F1
#
_cell.length_a   1.000
_cell.length_b   1.000
_cell.length_c   1.000
_cell.angle_alpha   90.00
_cell.angle_beta   90.00
_cell.angle_gamma   90.00
#
_symmetry.space_group_name_H-M   'P 1'
#
loop_
_entity.id
_entity.type
_entity.pdbx_description
1 polymer ?
#
loop_
_entity_poly.entity_id
_entity_poly.type
_entity_poly.pdbx_seq_one_letter_code
_entity_poly.pdbx_strand_id
1 'polypeptide(L)'
;MSFEVYQTTAEHIIGATDAALQKNNGVDKNLVANFLDIPDESAQNALCMAEQLKLVFKNKTGKFMPLFPFAIYLVTSVRQNKAAILRLVLEQYTPYKTFKFRLELDGLAPAAASKVRALYKINAHRDVILGSFIDLGTYTNSLISEGAGLYRPKKGEPTEYLSVVEEVIQDRETAALHVRRRIGAEAADWVDENEVLDHLITAYQRAAQVHEDQRAPIVHAANAVESFLAQLADHYTVNVKNADGINAKAEKLAQENHLTTKHKFMLKYLGHVRNAVDHGKDPEIGQTWEISKTTAIEYVHVAQSVISALVAYSQKKFVV
;
A
#
# COMPACT_ATOMS: atom_id res chain seq x y z
N MET A 1 17.40 -8.93 -13.73
CA MET A 1 16.03 -9.14 -14.26
C MET A 1 16.01 -8.69 -15.70
N SER A 2 15.40 -9.46 -16.59
CA SER A 2 15.04 -8.98 -17.93
C SER A 2 13.95 -7.92 -17.81
N PHE A 3 13.98 -6.92 -18.67
CA PHE A 3 12.93 -5.90 -18.76
C PHE A 3 11.72 -6.45 -19.49
N GLU A 4 10.52 -6.13 -19.01
CA GLU A 4 9.25 -6.48 -19.66
C GLU A 4 8.24 -5.34 -19.52
N VAL A 5 7.26 -5.26 -20.42
CA VAL A 5 6.18 -4.27 -20.33
C VAL A 5 4.85 -4.98 -20.47
N TYR A 6 3.94 -4.72 -19.54
CA TYR A 6 2.62 -5.36 -19.50
C TYR A 6 1.56 -4.35 -19.87
N GLN A 7 0.51 -4.81 -20.58
CA GLN A 7 -0.61 -3.96 -20.95
C GLN A 7 -1.40 -3.59 -19.69
N THR A 8 -1.22 -2.35 -19.26
CA THR A 8 -1.88 -1.79 -18.07
C THR A 8 -1.89 -0.27 -18.11
N THR A 9 -2.55 0.34 -17.12
CA THR A 9 -2.64 1.78 -16.91
C THR A 9 -1.99 2.19 -15.58
N ALA A 10 -1.69 3.47 -15.42
CA ALA A 10 -1.22 4.05 -14.17
C ALA A 10 -2.19 3.79 -13.01
N GLU A 11 -3.49 3.92 -13.26
CA GLU A 11 -4.53 3.68 -12.24
C GLU A 11 -4.53 2.22 -11.76
N HIS A 12 -4.43 1.25 -12.67
CA HIS A 12 -4.34 -0.15 -12.30
C HIS A 12 -3.05 -0.48 -11.53
N ILE A 13 -1.91 0.13 -11.88
CA ILE A 13 -0.65 -0.05 -11.14
C ILE A 13 -0.78 0.49 -9.71
N ILE A 14 -1.34 1.70 -9.56
CA ILE A 14 -1.58 2.31 -8.25
C ILE A 14 -2.52 1.41 -7.42
N GLY A 15 -3.62 0.98 -8.02
CA GLY A 15 -4.59 0.10 -7.37
C GLY A 15 -4.03 -1.26 -6.96
N ALA A 16 -3.22 -1.89 -7.82
CA ALA A 16 -2.57 -3.16 -7.50
C ALA A 16 -1.53 -2.99 -6.37
N THR A 17 -0.83 -1.86 -6.34
CA THR A 17 0.11 -1.51 -5.26
C THR A 17 -0.64 -1.27 -3.94
N ASP A 18 -1.80 -0.61 -3.99
CA ASP A 18 -2.67 -0.38 -2.82
C ASP A 18 -3.18 -1.71 -2.26
N ALA A 19 -3.71 -2.58 -3.13
CA ALA A 19 -4.14 -3.93 -2.74
C ALA A 19 -3.02 -4.71 -2.04
N ALA A 20 -1.80 -4.65 -2.58
CA ALA A 20 -0.63 -5.30 -1.96
C ALA A 20 -0.32 -4.74 -0.56
N LEU A 21 -0.48 -3.44 -0.34
CA LEU A 21 -0.25 -2.79 0.96
C LEU A 21 -1.32 -3.16 2.00
N GLN A 22 -2.52 -3.53 1.57
CA GLN A 22 -3.65 -3.85 2.46
C GLN A 22 -3.63 -5.28 3.02
N LYS A 23 -2.73 -6.15 2.56
CA LYS A 23 -2.63 -7.56 2.98
C LYS A 23 -1.22 -7.94 3.44
N ASN A 24 -1.05 -8.23 4.73
CA ASN A 24 0.25 -8.58 5.33
C ASN A 24 0.91 -9.81 4.66
N ASN A 25 0.10 -10.77 4.20
CA ASN A 25 0.59 -12.01 3.58
C ASN A 25 0.80 -11.89 2.06
N GLY A 26 0.69 -10.68 1.50
CA GLY A 26 0.74 -10.41 0.07
C GLY A 26 -0.53 -10.78 -0.68
N VAL A 27 -0.56 -10.42 -1.97
CA VAL A 27 -1.71 -10.55 -2.86
C VAL A 27 -1.40 -11.39 -4.09
N ASP A 28 -2.45 -11.95 -4.69
CA ASP A 28 -2.42 -12.59 -6.00
C ASP A 28 -3.35 -11.84 -6.97
N LYS A 29 -3.35 -12.28 -8.24
CA LYS A 29 -4.17 -11.66 -9.28
C LYS A 29 -5.66 -11.71 -8.97
N ASN A 30 -6.16 -12.77 -8.31
CA ASN A 30 -7.58 -12.96 -8.06
C ASN A 30 -8.06 -11.94 -7.01
N LEU A 31 -7.24 -11.72 -5.98
CA LEU A 31 -7.50 -10.70 -4.98
C LEU A 31 -7.49 -9.32 -5.60
N VAL A 32 -6.47 -9.00 -6.42
CA VAL A 32 -6.38 -7.69 -7.08
C VAL A 32 -7.50 -7.46 -8.10
N ALA A 33 -7.91 -8.49 -8.83
CA ALA A 33 -9.02 -8.45 -9.77
C ALA A 33 -10.32 -8.08 -9.05
N ASN A 34 -10.63 -8.74 -7.94
CA ASN A 34 -11.80 -8.43 -7.11
C ASN A 34 -11.70 -7.05 -6.45
N PHE A 35 -10.50 -6.65 -6.03
CA PHE A 35 -10.26 -5.38 -5.36
C PHE A 35 -10.45 -4.18 -6.31
N LEU A 36 -10.03 -4.32 -7.57
CA LEU A 36 -10.14 -3.27 -8.58
C LEU A 36 -11.39 -3.38 -9.47
N ASP A 37 -12.16 -4.47 -9.33
CA ASP A 37 -13.26 -4.83 -10.23
C ASP A 37 -12.82 -4.89 -11.71
N ILE A 38 -11.71 -5.59 -11.95
CA ILE A 38 -11.12 -5.77 -13.29
C ILE A 38 -10.86 -7.25 -13.59
N PRO A 39 -10.72 -7.64 -14.88
CA PRO A 39 -10.37 -9.02 -15.23
C PRO A 39 -9.03 -9.48 -14.64
N ASP A 40 -8.92 -10.78 -14.33
CA ASP A 40 -7.70 -11.43 -13.81
C ASP A 40 -6.43 -11.11 -14.60
N GLU A 41 -6.53 -11.07 -15.93
CA GLU A 41 -5.39 -10.77 -16.80
C GLU A 41 -4.91 -9.33 -16.61
N SER A 42 -5.83 -8.37 -16.50
CA SER A 42 -5.52 -6.96 -16.23
C SER A 42 -4.89 -6.79 -14.84
N ALA A 43 -5.39 -7.51 -13.83
CA ALA A 43 -4.82 -7.51 -12.48
C ALA A 43 -3.40 -8.11 -12.46
N GLN A 44 -3.19 -9.23 -13.16
CA GLN A 44 -1.87 -9.84 -13.30
C GLN A 44 -0.88 -8.90 -14.01
N ASN A 45 -1.30 -8.25 -15.09
CA ASN A 45 -0.49 -7.29 -15.83
C ASN A 45 -0.14 -6.07 -14.97
N ALA A 46 -1.08 -5.55 -14.19
CA ALA A 46 -0.84 -4.46 -13.25
C ALA A 46 0.20 -4.83 -12.18
N LEU A 47 0.07 -6.01 -11.56
CA LEU A 47 1.03 -6.52 -10.57
C LEU A 47 2.43 -6.72 -11.18
N CYS A 48 2.52 -7.29 -12.38
CA CYS A 48 3.81 -7.49 -13.04
C CYS A 48 4.45 -6.17 -13.47
N MET A 49 3.66 -5.20 -13.92
CA MET A 49 4.19 -3.88 -14.25
C MET A 49 4.64 -3.13 -12.99
N ALA A 50 3.89 -3.22 -11.88
CA ALA A 50 4.29 -2.68 -10.59
C ALA A 50 5.61 -3.31 -10.09
N GLU A 51 5.84 -4.61 -10.35
CA GLU A 51 7.10 -5.30 -10.06
C GLU A 51 8.27 -4.77 -10.92
N GLN A 52 8.04 -4.50 -12.21
CA GLN A 52 9.03 -3.88 -13.10
C GLN A 52 9.40 -2.46 -12.64
N LEU A 53 8.43 -1.71 -12.12
CA LEU A 53 8.60 -0.36 -11.56
C LEU A 53 9.12 -0.36 -10.11
N LYS A 54 9.39 -1.52 -9.51
CA LYS A 54 9.89 -1.63 -8.12
C LYS A 54 8.93 -1.05 -7.08
N LEU A 55 7.63 -1.17 -7.31
CA LEU A 55 6.57 -0.86 -6.34
C LEU A 55 6.12 -2.09 -5.56
N VAL A 56 6.29 -3.28 -6.13
CA VAL A 56 6.02 -4.56 -5.46
C VAL A 56 7.12 -5.57 -5.78
N PHE A 57 7.17 -6.66 -5.04
CA PHE A 57 8.04 -7.81 -5.32
C PHE A 57 7.30 -9.12 -5.02
N LYS A 58 7.65 -10.20 -5.72
CA LYS A 58 7.15 -11.54 -5.38
C LYS A 58 7.93 -12.14 -4.20
N ASN A 59 7.22 -12.54 -3.17
CA ASN A 59 7.78 -13.28 -2.05
C ASN A 59 8.02 -14.76 -2.41
N LYS A 60 8.53 -15.55 -1.46
CA LYS A 60 8.84 -16.98 -1.66
C LYS A 60 7.61 -17.85 -1.97
N THR A 61 6.41 -17.41 -1.62
CA THR A 61 5.15 -18.12 -1.90
C THR A 61 4.52 -17.69 -3.23
N GLY A 62 5.19 -16.80 -3.97
CA GLY A 62 4.72 -16.30 -5.26
C GLY A 62 3.68 -15.17 -5.16
N LYS A 63 3.35 -14.71 -3.96
CA LYS A 63 2.47 -13.56 -3.73
C LYS A 63 3.24 -12.25 -3.84
N PHE A 64 2.56 -11.21 -4.31
CA PHE A 64 3.12 -9.88 -4.42
C PHE A 64 3.01 -9.13 -3.09
N MET A 65 4.10 -8.51 -2.67
CA MET A 65 4.21 -7.68 -1.48
C MET A 65 4.67 -6.26 -1.86
N PRO A 66 4.29 -5.23 -1.10
CA PRO A 66 4.74 -3.86 -1.35
C PRO A 66 6.26 -3.76 -1.20
N LEU A 67 6.90 -2.98 -2.07
CA LEU A 67 8.33 -2.66 -1.98
C LEU A 67 8.51 -1.21 -1.53
N PHE A 68 9.02 -1.04 -0.31
CA PHE A 68 9.27 0.27 0.30
C PHE A 68 10.52 0.96 -0.27
N PRO A 69 10.60 2.30 -0.21
CA PRO A 69 9.58 3.22 0.31
C PRO A 69 8.54 3.66 -0.74
N PHE A 70 8.79 3.50 -2.04
CA PHE A 70 7.93 4.15 -3.04
C PHE A 70 6.50 3.60 -3.10
N ALA A 71 6.28 2.34 -2.74
CA ALA A 71 4.93 1.79 -2.63
C ALA A 71 4.07 2.58 -1.62
N ILE A 72 4.62 2.87 -0.43
CA ILE A 72 3.87 3.55 0.62
C ILE A 72 3.62 5.00 0.25
N TYR A 73 4.66 5.71 -0.21
CA TYR A 73 4.52 7.09 -0.67
C TYR A 73 3.49 7.22 -1.79
N LEU A 74 3.47 6.28 -2.75
CA LEU A 74 2.50 6.31 -3.84
C LEU A 74 1.06 6.13 -3.33
N VAL A 75 0.85 5.18 -2.43
CA VAL A 75 -0.48 4.77 -1.99
C VAL A 75 -1.09 5.75 -0.99
N THR A 76 -0.28 6.30 -0.06
CA THR A 76 -0.74 7.23 0.98
C THR A 76 -0.76 8.69 0.55
N SER A 77 -0.15 9.04 -0.60
CA SER A 77 -0.24 10.39 -1.15
C SER A 77 -1.67 10.73 -1.56
N VAL A 78 -2.04 12.00 -1.37
CA VAL A 78 -3.27 12.54 -1.96
C VAL A 78 -3.25 12.37 -3.49
N ARG A 79 -4.43 12.26 -4.10
CA ARG A 79 -4.59 11.96 -5.54
C ARG A 79 -3.71 12.81 -6.46
N GLN A 80 -3.56 14.10 -6.14
CA GLN A 80 -2.77 15.06 -6.93
C GLN A 80 -1.26 14.75 -6.90
N ASN A 81 -0.77 14.17 -5.80
CA ASN A 81 0.65 13.93 -5.56
C ASN A 81 1.10 12.54 -6.04
N LYS A 82 0.17 11.59 -6.26
CA LYS A 82 0.47 10.23 -6.76
C LYS A 82 1.23 10.25 -8.09
N ALA A 83 0.89 11.18 -8.98
CA ALA A 83 1.56 11.37 -10.26
C ALA A 83 3.06 11.64 -10.10
N ALA A 84 3.46 12.41 -9.07
CA ALA A 84 4.86 12.75 -8.84
C ALA A 84 5.67 11.54 -8.32
N ILE A 85 5.09 10.75 -7.40
CA ILE A 85 5.75 9.55 -6.90
C ILE A 85 5.85 8.48 -8.00
N LEU A 86 4.78 8.29 -8.77
CA LEU A 86 4.82 7.36 -9.91
C LEU A 86 5.82 7.82 -10.98
N ARG A 87 5.96 9.13 -11.20
CA ARG A 87 7.00 9.68 -12.07
C ARG A 87 8.39 9.29 -11.59
N LEU A 88 8.64 9.37 -10.29
CA LEU A 88 9.96 9.06 -9.71
C LEU A 88 10.40 7.65 -10.11
N VAL A 89 9.54 6.66 -9.89
CA VAL A 89 9.85 5.25 -10.19
C VAL A 89 9.88 4.99 -11.71
N LEU A 90 9.00 5.63 -12.47
CA LEU A 90 8.95 5.51 -13.93
C LEU A 90 10.24 6.02 -14.58
N GLU A 91 10.76 7.15 -14.10
CA GLU A 91 12.02 7.73 -14.59
C GLU A 91 13.25 6.89 -14.21
N GLN A 92 13.14 5.98 -13.23
CA GLN A 92 14.17 4.96 -12.97
C GLN A 92 14.08 3.76 -13.89
N TYR A 93 12.92 3.52 -14.51
CA TYR A 93 12.70 2.38 -15.41
C TYR A 93 13.45 2.58 -16.74
N THR A 94 14.51 1.79 -16.94
CA THR A 94 15.47 1.95 -18.04
C THR A 94 14.84 1.90 -19.45
N PRO A 95 13.89 0.98 -19.73
CA PRO A 95 13.14 1.00 -20.99
C PRO A 95 12.37 2.31 -21.22
N TYR A 96 11.74 2.87 -20.19
CA TYR A 96 11.02 4.13 -20.29
C TYR A 96 11.94 5.32 -20.55
N LYS A 97 13.09 5.41 -19.85
CA LYS A 97 14.12 6.43 -20.14
C LYS A 97 14.54 6.41 -21.61
N THR A 98 14.73 5.21 -22.15
CA THR A 98 15.11 5.04 -23.56
C THR A 98 13.98 5.42 -24.49
N PHE A 99 12.74 5.04 -24.18
CA PHE A 99 11.57 5.47 -24.93
C PHE A 99 11.51 7.00 -25.03
N LYS A 100 11.63 7.69 -23.90
CA LYS A 100 11.58 9.16 -23.82
C LYS A 100 12.70 9.81 -24.63
N PHE A 101 13.91 9.29 -24.53
CA PHE A 101 15.06 9.77 -25.33
C PHE A 101 14.85 9.56 -26.83
N ARG A 102 14.35 8.40 -27.25
CA ARG A 102 14.06 8.14 -28.67
C ARG A 102 12.91 8.98 -29.18
N LEU A 103 11.88 9.20 -28.37
CA LEU A 103 10.77 10.09 -28.69
C LEU A 103 11.26 11.52 -28.96
N GLU A 104 12.15 12.04 -28.12
CA GLU A 104 12.75 13.38 -28.31
C GLU A 104 13.52 13.49 -29.64
N LEU A 105 14.26 12.44 -30.02
CA LEU A 105 15.07 12.45 -31.24
C LEU A 105 14.24 12.24 -32.52
N ASP A 106 13.28 11.33 -32.47
CA ASP A 106 12.56 10.86 -33.67
C ASP A 106 11.22 11.56 -33.86
N GLY A 107 10.66 12.19 -32.83
CA GLY A 107 9.34 12.83 -32.83
C GLY A 107 8.14 11.88 -32.91
N LEU A 108 8.37 10.56 -33.04
CA LEU A 108 7.32 9.56 -33.25
C LEU A 108 7.34 8.49 -32.16
N ALA A 109 6.35 8.54 -31.27
CA ALA A 109 6.17 7.56 -30.18
C ALA A 109 6.12 6.10 -30.65
N PRO A 110 5.43 5.77 -31.77
CA PRO A 110 5.42 4.40 -32.26
C PRO A 110 6.83 3.93 -32.67
N ALA A 111 7.65 4.79 -33.29
CA ALA A 111 9.02 4.43 -33.65
C ALA A 111 9.91 4.22 -32.41
N ALA A 112 9.75 5.08 -31.40
CA ALA A 112 10.45 4.94 -30.12
C ALA A 112 10.12 3.60 -29.43
N ALA A 113 8.85 3.18 -29.39
CA ALA A 113 8.43 1.90 -28.83
C ALA A 113 9.09 0.70 -29.55
N SER A 114 9.15 0.72 -30.89
CA SER A 114 9.83 -0.33 -31.67
C SER A 114 11.32 -0.43 -31.32
N LYS A 115 12.00 0.72 -31.18
CA LYS A 115 13.43 0.76 -30.84
C LYS A 115 13.68 0.23 -29.43
N VAL A 116 12.85 0.60 -28.46
CA VAL A 116 12.94 0.10 -27.07
C VAL A 116 12.76 -1.42 -27.03
N ARG A 117 11.75 -1.93 -27.73
CA ARG A 117 11.49 -3.38 -27.83
C ARG A 117 12.73 -4.13 -28.33
N ALA A 118 13.33 -3.64 -29.42
CA ALA A 118 14.51 -4.26 -30.02
C ALA A 118 15.75 -4.18 -29.11
N LEU A 119 16.00 -3.03 -28.48
CA LEU A 119 17.18 -2.81 -27.64
C LEU A 119 17.17 -3.66 -26.36
N TYR A 120 16.01 -3.79 -25.71
CA TYR A 120 15.88 -4.51 -24.45
C TYR A 120 15.35 -5.93 -24.58
N LYS A 121 15.08 -6.39 -25.81
CA LYS A 121 14.51 -7.71 -26.11
C LYS A 121 13.22 -7.98 -25.31
N ILE A 122 12.37 -6.95 -25.20
CA ILE A 122 11.07 -7.01 -24.53
C ILE A 122 10.13 -7.89 -25.37
N ASN A 123 9.45 -8.85 -24.75
CA ASN A 123 8.63 -9.80 -25.49
C ASN A 123 7.32 -9.16 -25.96
N ALA A 124 6.75 -8.27 -25.16
CA ALA A 124 5.51 -7.58 -25.46
C ALA A 124 5.49 -6.96 -26.87
N HIS A 125 4.29 -6.90 -27.46
CA HIS A 125 4.10 -6.24 -28.74
C HIS A 125 4.42 -4.75 -28.61
N ARG A 126 4.88 -4.15 -29.72
CA ARG A 126 5.21 -2.72 -29.78
C ARG A 126 4.05 -1.84 -29.27
N ASP A 127 2.81 -2.18 -29.61
CA ASP A 127 1.65 -1.38 -29.22
C ASP A 127 1.34 -1.46 -27.73
N VAL A 128 1.71 -2.56 -27.06
CA VAL A 128 1.63 -2.67 -25.59
C VAL A 128 2.64 -1.72 -24.95
N ILE A 129 3.89 -1.71 -25.46
CA ILE A 129 4.93 -0.79 -24.97
C ILE A 129 4.50 0.66 -25.19
N LEU A 130 4.00 0.99 -26.39
CA LEU A 130 3.50 2.31 -26.73
C LEU A 130 2.36 2.73 -25.81
N GLY A 131 1.30 1.92 -25.72
CA GLY A 131 0.12 2.22 -24.93
C GLY A 131 0.46 2.46 -23.46
N SER A 132 1.19 1.53 -22.83
CA SER A 132 1.51 1.63 -21.41
C SER A 132 2.51 2.75 -21.09
N PHE A 133 3.49 3.03 -21.95
CA PHE A 133 4.41 4.15 -21.71
C PHE A 133 3.79 5.51 -21.97
N ILE A 134 2.89 5.62 -22.94
CA ILE A 134 2.12 6.85 -23.14
C ILE A 134 1.20 7.09 -21.94
N ASP A 135 0.44 6.09 -21.52
CA ASP A 135 -0.47 6.19 -20.37
C ASP A 135 0.28 6.59 -19.08
N LEU A 136 1.35 5.88 -18.75
CA LEU A 136 2.21 6.21 -17.61
C LEU A 136 2.84 7.61 -17.76
N GLY A 137 3.33 7.93 -18.95
CA GLY A 137 4.01 9.20 -19.22
C GLY A 137 3.08 10.41 -19.11
N THR A 138 1.85 10.31 -19.62
CA THR A 138 0.86 11.39 -19.52
C THR A 138 0.31 11.51 -18.10
N TYR A 139 -0.02 10.40 -17.44
CA TYR A 139 -0.48 10.40 -16.05
C TYR A 139 0.53 11.09 -15.12
N THR A 140 1.82 10.78 -15.30
CA THR A 140 2.90 11.32 -14.47
C THR A 140 3.37 12.71 -14.89
N ASN A 141 2.78 13.31 -15.92
CA ASN A 141 3.26 14.53 -16.56
C ASN A 141 4.73 14.46 -17.00
N SER A 142 5.26 13.26 -17.27
CA SER A 142 6.56 13.08 -17.90
C SER A 142 6.49 13.33 -19.42
N LEU A 143 5.32 13.08 -20.02
CA LEU A 143 5.00 13.37 -21.42
C LEU A 143 3.83 14.37 -21.50
N ILE A 144 3.86 15.21 -22.53
CA ILE A 144 2.79 16.15 -22.89
C ILE A 144 2.21 15.70 -24.22
N SER A 145 0.88 15.56 -24.28
CA SER A 145 0.15 15.35 -25.53
C SER A 145 0.07 16.66 -26.31
N GLU A 146 0.42 16.62 -27.60
CA GLU A 146 0.33 17.76 -28.51
C GLU A 146 -0.89 17.69 -29.43
N GLY A 147 -1.76 16.68 -29.21
CA GLY A 147 -2.87 16.36 -30.10
C GLY A 147 -2.46 15.45 -31.26
N ALA A 148 -3.45 14.91 -31.97
CA ALA A 148 -3.26 14.02 -33.13
C ALA A 148 -2.32 12.82 -32.89
N GLY A 149 -2.21 12.33 -31.65
CA GLY A 149 -1.32 11.22 -31.28
C GLY A 149 0.16 11.57 -31.19
N LEU A 150 0.50 12.87 -31.20
CA LEU A 150 1.86 13.36 -30.99
C LEU A 150 2.10 13.63 -29.51
N TYR A 151 3.32 13.32 -29.08
CA TYR A 151 3.75 13.44 -27.69
C TYR A 151 5.18 13.95 -27.66
N ARG A 152 5.49 14.75 -26.64
CA ARG A 152 6.86 15.15 -26.35
C ARG A 152 7.19 14.99 -24.86
N PRO A 153 8.46 14.80 -24.51
CA PRO A 153 8.90 14.90 -23.12
C PRO A 153 8.57 16.28 -22.52
N LYS A 154 8.13 16.31 -21.26
CA LYS A 154 7.99 17.56 -20.51
C LYS A 154 9.37 18.16 -20.26
N LYS A 155 9.55 19.42 -20.67
CA LYS A 155 10.71 20.27 -20.40
C LYS A 155 10.26 21.41 -19.47
N GLY A 156 11.03 21.75 -18.45
CA GLY A 156 10.70 22.81 -17.49
C GLY A 156 11.51 22.71 -16.20
N GLU A 157 11.42 23.76 -15.38
CA GLU A 157 12.08 23.84 -14.07
C GLU A 157 11.57 22.72 -13.13
N PRO A 158 12.47 22.04 -12.40
CA PRO A 158 12.11 20.91 -11.53
C PRO A 158 11.39 21.33 -10.23
N THR A 159 11.25 22.63 -9.97
CA THR A 159 10.85 23.19 -8.67
C THR A 159 9.49 22.69 -8.19
N GLU A 160 8.48 22.66 -9.06
CA GLU A 160 7.13 22.16 -8.71
C GLU A 160 7.11 20.65 -8.42
N TYR A 161 8.00 19.88 -9.05
CA TYR A 161 8.04 18.43 -8.86
C TYR A 161 8.72 18.06 -7.53
N LEU A 162 9.85 18.72 -7.24
CA LEU A 162 10.59 18.46 -6.01
C LEU A 162 9.81 18.91 -4.77
N SER A 163 9.05 19.99 -4.85
CA SER A 163 8.19 20.42 -3.74
C SER A 163 7.10 19.40 -3.42
N VAL A 164 6.50 18.76 -4.42
CA VAL A 164 5.51 17.70 -4.20
C VAL A 164 6.14 16.47 -3.54
N VAL A 165 7.34 16.08 -3.97
CA VAL A 165 8.06 14.96 -3.34
C VAL A 165 8.44 15.29 -1.89
N GLU A 166 8.89 16.52 -1.63
CA GLU A 166 9.18 17.00 -0.28
C GLU A 166 7.94 16.97 0.62
N GLU A 167 6.79 17.45 0.11
CA GLU A 167 5.50 17.40 0.82
C GLU A 167 5.13 15.97 1.22
N VAL A 168 5.21 15.00 0.29
CA VAL A 168 4.88 13.59 0.56
C VAL A 168 5.78 12.98 1.64
N ILE A 169 7.08 13.32 1.60
CA ILE A 169 8.04 12.86 2.61
C ILE A 169 7.70 13.50 3.96
N GLN A 170 7.51 14.82 4.01
CA GLN A 170 7.20 15.56 5.22
C GLN A 170 5.89 15.09 5.86
N ASP A 171 4.87 14.79 5.07
CA ASP A 171 3.60 14.24 5.54
C ASP A 171 3.80 12.88 6.21
N ARG A 172 4.62 12.00 5.63
CA ARG A 172 4.90 10.68 6.22
C ARG A 172 5.68 10.81 7.52
N GLU A 173 6.70 11.65 7.57
CA GLU A 173 7.51 11.86 8.78
C GLU A 173 6.71 12.54 9.89
N THR A 174 5.87 13.51 9.55
CA THR A 174 4.98 14.17 10.51
C THR A 174 3.98 13.17 11.09
N ALA A 175 3.38 12.33 10.25
CA ALA A 175 2.52 11.23 10.70
C ALA A 175 3.28 10.24 11.60
N ALA A 176 4.52 9.87 11.26
CA ALA A 176 5.36 9.01 12.07
C ALA A 176 5.60 9.59 13.47
N LEU A 177 5.96 10.87 13.56
CA LEU A 177 6.15 11.57 14.83
C LEU A 177 4.84 11.61 15.66
N HIS A 178 3.70 11.86 15.03
CA HIS A 178 2.40 11.84 15.71
C HIS A 178 2.07 10.47 16.29
N VAL A 179 2.23 9.41 15.50
CA VAL A 179 1.96 8.04 15.96
C VAL A 179 2.89 7.65 17.11
N ARG A 180 4.21 7.86 16.96
CA ARG A 180 5.20 7.55 18.01
C ARG A 180 4.90 8.30 19.31
N ARG A 181 4.56 9.59 19.24
CA ARG A 181 4.15 10.38 20.41
C ARG A 181 2.89 9.83 21.07
N ARG A 182 1.92 9.38 20.27
CA ARG A 182 0.62 8.90 20.78
C ARG A 182 0.70 7.52 21.42
N ILE A 183 1.44 6.58 20.84
CA ILE A 183 1.65 5.26 21.47
C ILE A 183 2.65 5.33 22.64
N GLY A 184 3.46 6.39 22.71
CA GLY A 184 4.48 6.60 23.73
C GLY A 184 5.81 5.96 23.36
N ALA A 185 6.91 6.52 23.86
CA ALA A 185 8.28 6.09 23.53
C ALA A 185 8.50 4.60 23.79
N GLU A 186 8.02 4.10 24.94
CA GLU A 186 8.18 2.69 25.31
C GLU A 186 7.52 1.73 24.31
N ALA A 187 6.31 2.04 23.84
CA ALA A 187 5.65 1.23 22.83
C ALA A 187 6.31 1.41 21.46
N ALA A 188 6.69 2.63 21.09
CA ALA A 188 7.36 2.93 19.83
C ALA A 188 8.71 2.21 19.67
N ASP A 189 9.45 2.02 20.76
CA ASP A 189 10.73 1.30 20.77
C ASP A 189 10.56 -0.22 20.86
N TRP A 190 9.40 -0.70 21.32
CA TRP A 190 9.13 -2.13 21.50
C TRP A 190 8.55 -2.77 20.24
N VAL A 191 7.68 -2.07 19.50
CA VAL A 191 6.97 -2.64 18.34
C VAL A 191 7.87 -2.77 17.11
N ASP A 192 7.59 -3.77 16.28
CA ASP A 192 8.27 -3.92 14.99
C ASP A 192 8.00 -2.71 14.08
N GLU A 193 9.07 -2.14 13.53
CA GLU A 193 9.00 -0.93 12.71
C GLU A 193 8.22 -1.15 11.40
N ASN A 194 8.46 -2.27 10.71
CA ASN A 194 7.90 -2.53 9.39
C ASN A 194 6.52 -3.19 9.46
N GLU A 195 6.32 -4.07 10.44
CA GLU A 195 5.12 -4.90 10.54
C GLU A 195 4.03 -4.28 11.44
N VAL A 196 4.39 -3.37 12.35
CA VAL A 196 3.42 -2.73 13.26
C VAL A 196 3.41 -1.22 13.06
N LEU A 197 4.54 -0.56 13.25
CA LEU A 197 4.58 0.90 13.29
C LEU A 197 4.22 1.51 11.93
N ASP A 198 4.77 0.99 10.84
CA ASP A 198 4.46 1.48 9.51
C ASP A 198 2.98 1.37 9.16
N HIS A 199 2.34 0.27 9.55
CA HIS A 199 0.89 0.12 9.39
C HIS A 199 0.08 1.11 10.22
N LEU A 200 0.50 1.44 11.45
CA LEU A 200 -0.15 2.49 12.25
C LEU A 200 -0.02 3.87 11.60
N ILE A 201 1.13 4.16 10.99
CA ILE A 201 1.36 5.44 10.33
C ILE A 201 0.56 5.53 9.03
N THR A 202 0.52 4.46 8.24
CA THR A 202 -0.38 4.36 7.08
C THR A 202 -1.83 4.57 7.50
N ALA A 203 -2.28 3.91 8.57
CA ALA A 203 -3.65 4.07 9.08
C ALA A 203 -3.97 5.52 9.47
N TYR A 204 -3.02 6.20 10.13
CA TYR A 204 -3.16 7.60 10.49
C TYR A 204 -3.27 8.52 9.25
N GLN A 205 -2.42 8.32 8.24
CA GLN A 205 -2.52 9.10 6.99
C GLN A 205 -3.83 8.83 6.24
N ARG A 206 -4.27 7.57 6.18
CA ARG A 206 -5.55 7.20 5.58
C ARG A 206 -6.74 7.79 6.34
N ALA A 207 -6.65 7.94 7.65
CA ALA A 207 -7.69 8.60 8.43
C ALA A 207 -7.88 10.07 8.03
N ALA A 208 -6.80 10.77 7.61
CA ALA A 208 -6.90 12.12 7.05
C ALA A 208 -7.59 12.14 5.66
N GLN A 209 -7.60 11.01 4.96
CA GLN A 209 -8.21 10.83 3.63
C GLN A 209 -9.49 9.97 3.70
N VAL A 210 -10.16 9.88 4.85
CA VAL A 210 -11.33 9.00 5.08
C VAL A 210 -12.52 9.27 4.14
N HIS A 211 -12.53 10.41 3.45
CA HIS A 211 -13.55 10.73 2.46
C HIS A 211 -13.33 10.01 1.12
N GLU A 212 -12.11 9.57 0.83
CA GLU A 212 -11.78 8.75 -0.35
C GLU A 212 -12.09 7.28 -0.10
N ASP A 213 -11.70 6.76 1.07
CA ASP A 213 -11.96 5.37 1.49
C ASP A 213 -12.09 5.27 3.01
N GLN A 214 -13.29 4.92 3.48
CA GLN A 214 -13.60 4.74 4.91
C GLN A 214 -13.05 3.43 5.47
N ARG A 215 -12.76 2.45 4.63
CA ARG A 215 -12.29 1.11 5.03
C ARG A 215 -10.78 1.10 5.27
N ALA A 216 -10.01 1.77 4.41
CA ALA A 216 -8.55 1.77 4.45
C ALA A 216 -7.92 2.10 5.84
N PRO A 217 -8.38 3.11 6.60
CA PRO A 217 -7.82 3.39 7.93
C PRO A 217 -7.93 2.19 8.88
N ILE A 218 -9.10 1.53 8.87
CA ILE A 218 -9.36 0.35 9.70
C ILE A 218 -8.53 -0.84 9.23
N VAL A 219 -8.43 -1.07 7.92
CA VAL A 219 -7.61 -2.15 7.35
C VAL A 219 -6.17 -2.06 7.85
N HIS A 220 -5.54 -0.89 7.72
CA HIS A 220 -4.14 -0.72 8.12
C HIS A 220 -3.95 -0.75 9.64
N ALA A 221 -4.85 -0.13 10.41
CA ALA A 221 -4.77 -0.21 11.88
C ALA A 221 -4.98 -1.65 12.39
N ALA A 222 -5.89 -2.40 11.77
CA ALA A 222 -6.13 -3.80 12.12
C ALA A 222 -4.92 -4.67 11.78
N ASN A 223 -4.31 -4.46 10.62
CA ASN A 223 -3.08 -5.14 10.22
C ASN A 223 -1.95 -4.88 11.22
N ALA A 224 -1.79 -3.63 11.70
CA ALA A 224 -0.83 -3.31 12.76
C ALA A 224 -1.12 -4.06 14.07
N VAL A 225 -2.37 -4.08 14.52
CA VAL A 225 -2.78 -4.80 15.73
C VAL A 225 -2.54 -6.31 15.57
N GLU A 226 -2.85 -6.87 14.41
CA GLU A 226 -2.69 -8.29 14.15
C GLU A 226 -1.23 -8.72 14.10
N SER A 227 -0.35 -7.90 13.51
CA SER A 227 1.10 -8.08 13.54
C SER A 227 1.67 -7.90 14.94
N PHE A 228 1.17 -6.91 15.69
CA PHE A 228 1.57 -6.69 17.08
C PHE A 228 1.24 -7.91 17.96
N LEU A 229 0.05 -8.50 17.80
CA LEU A 229 -0.31 -9.70 18.54
C LEU A 229 0.56 -10.91 18.17
N ALA A 230 1.00 -11.02 16.91
CA ALA A 230 1.96 -12.04 16.51
C ALA A 230 3.33 -11.80 17.19
N GLN A 231 3.84 -10.56 17.16
CA GLN A 231 5.07 -10.18 17.85
C GLN A 231 4.99 -10.46 19.37
N LEU A 232 3.85 -10.13 20.00
CA LEU A 232 3.62 -10.37 21.43
C LEU A 232 3.56 -11.87 21.74
N ALA A 233 2.94 -12.67 20.85
CA ALA A 233 2.93 -14.11 20.97
C ALA A 233 4.33 -14.70 20.86
N ASP A 234 5.15 -14.21 19.93
CA ASP A 234 6.55 -14.63 19.80
C ASP A 234 7.36 -14.28 21.07
N HIS A 235 7.16 -13.07 21.63
CA HIS A 235 7.79 -12.65 22.88
C HIS A 235 7.49 -13.61 24.04
N TYR A 236 6.26 -14.13 24.13
CA TYR A 236 5.83 -15.08 25.15
C TYR A 236 5.93 -16.55 24.72
N THR A 237 6.45 -16.85 23.53
CA THR A 237 6.52 -18.21 22.97
C THR A 237 5.14 -18.90 22.86
N VAL A 238 4.08 -18.13 22.57
CA VAL A 238 2.71 -18.63 22.37
C VAL A 238 2.49 -18.96 20.89
N ASN A 239 2.04 -20.17 20.58
CA ASN A 239 1.77 -20.55 19.19
C ASN A 239 0.44 -19.98 18.68
N VAL A 240 0.54 -19.01 17.77
CA VAL A 240 -0.60 -18.36 17.08
C VAL A 240 -0.67 -18.67 15.59
N LYS A 241 0.07 -19.66 15.08
CA LYS A 241 0.18 -19.94 13.63
C LYS A 241 -1.16 -20.23 12.95
N ASN A 242 -2.10 -20.82 13.68
CA ASN A 242 -3.45 -21.17 13.18
C ASN A 242 -4.54 -20.24 13.75
N ALA A 243 -4.15 -19.10 14.32
CA ALA A 243 -5.06 -18.12 14.87
C ALA A 243 -5.20 -16.96 13.87
N ASP A 244 -6.25 -17.03 13.04
CA ASP A 244 -6.49 -16.04 12.00
C ASP A 244 -7.20 -14.80 12.56
N GLY A 245 -6.58 -13.63 12.37
CA GLY A 245 -7.14 -12.34 12.78
C GLY A 245 -6.98 -12.01 14.28
N ILE A 246 -7.41 -10.79 14.62
CA ILE A 246 -7.24 -10.19 15.95
C ILE A 246 -7.90 -11.03 17.05
N ASN A 247 -9.14 -11.46 16.83
CA ASN A 247 -9.93 -12.18 17.83
C ASN A 247 -9.29 -13.53 18.23
N ALA A 248 -8.83 -14.31 17.24
CA ALA A 248 -8.24 -15.62 17.50
C ALA A 248 -6.90 -15.50 18.22
N LYS A 249 -6.04 -14.55 17.81
CA LYS A 249 -4.75 -14.28 18.46
C LYS A 249 -4.92 -13.78 19.89
N ALA A 250 -5.88 -12.88 20.11
CA ALA A 250 -6.22 -12.39 21.45
C ALA A 250 -6.72 -13.52 22.37
N GLU A 251 -7.53 -14.44 21.86
CA GLU A 251 -7.99 -15.60 22.64
C GLU A 251 -6.84 -16.50 23.07
N LYS A 252 -5.91 -16.81 22.15
CA LYS A 252 -4.73 -17.62 22.44
C LYS A 252 -3.83 -17.01 23.52
N LEU A 253 -3.51 -15.73 23.38
CA LEU A 253 -2.71 -15.00 24.38
C LEU A 253 -3.41 -14.91 25.75
N ALA A 254 -4.73 -14.79 25.77
CA ALA A 254 -5.50 -14.77 27.01
C ALA A 254 -5.54 -16.15 27.70
N GLN A 255 -5.66 -17.24 26.94
CA GLN A 255 -5.63 -18.61 27.46
C GLN A 255 -4.32 -18.93 28.20
N GLU A 256 -3.21 -18.35 27.74
CA GLU A 256 -1.88 -18.47 28.35
C GLU A 256 -1.61 -17.38 29.42
N ASN A 257 -2.65 -16.64 29.86
CA ASN A 257 -2.58 -15.59 30.89
C ASN A 257 -1.69 -14.37 30.52
N HIS A 258 -1.41 -14.16 29.24
CA HIS A 258 -0.64 -13.00 28.75
C HIS A 258 -1.52 -11.79 28.42
N LEU A 259 -2.84 -11.90 28.58
CA LEU A 259 -3.80 -10.80 28.48
C LEU A 259 -4.79 -10.86 29.63
N THR A 260 -5.13 -9.69 30.19
CA THR A 260 -6.24 -9.58 31.13
C THR A 260 -7.58 -9.66 30.40
N THR A 261 -8.66 -9.88 31.14
CA THR A 261 -10.02 -9.80 30.60
C THR A 261 -10.32 -8.45 29.94
N LYS A 262 -9.79 -7.34 30.49
CA LYS A 262 -9.98 -6.00 29.91
C LYS A 262 -9.28 -5.88 28.56
N HIS A 263 -8.02 -6.32 28.49
CA HIS A 263 -7.25 -6.35 27.24
C HIS A 263 -7.94 -7.17 26.15
N LYS A 264 -8.43 -8.36 26.53
CA LYS A 264 -9.21 -9.23 25.64
C LYS A 264 -10.43 -8.52 25.06
N PHE A 265 -11.21 -7.79 25.86
CA PHE A 265 -12.39 -7.09 25.37
C PHE A 265 -12.07 -5.89 24.48
N MET A 266 -10.98 -5.16 24.75
CA MET A 266 -10.51 -4.10 23.85
C MET A 266 -10.12 -4.66 22.48
N LEU A 267 -9.40 -5.79 22.46
CA LEU A 267 -9.05 -6.47 21.21
C LEU A 267 -10.29 -7.05 20.50
N LYS A 268 -11.30 -7.53 21.25
CA LYS A 268 -12.56 -7.97 20.65
C LYS A 268 -13.29 -6.84 19.93
N TYR A 269 -13.35 -5.65 20.52
CA TYR A 269 -13.89 -4.48 19.82
C TYR A 269 -13.19 -4.24 18.48
N LEU A 270 -11.84 -4.22 18.49
CA LEU A 270 -11.05 -4.03 17.27
C LEU A 270 -11.26 -5.16 16.25
N GLY A 271 -11.38 -6.40 16.71
CA GLY A 271 -11.64 -7.56 15.85
C GLY A 271 -13.04 -7.54 15.22
N HIS A 272 -14.08 -7.17 15.97
CA HIS A 272 -15.44 -7.09 15.43
C HIS A 272 -15.58 -5.97 14.40
N VAL A 273 -15.01 -4.79 14.67
CA VAL A 273 -15.03 -3.69 13.68
C VAL A 273 -14.21 -4.07 12.44
N ARG A 274 -13.07 -4.75 12.58
CA ARG A 274 -12.28 -5.26 11.44
C ARG A 274 -13.11 -6.22 10.57
N ASN A 275 -13.82 -7.16 11.18
CA ASN A 275 -14.64 -8.12 10.44
C ASN A 275 -15.74 -7.43 9.62
N ALA A 276 -16.32 -6.33 10.12
CA ALA A 276 -17.30 -5.55 9.38
C ALA A 276 -16.73 -4.87 8.12
N VAL A 277 -15.42 -4.63 8.06
CA VAL A 277 -14.75 -4.00 6.92
C VAL A 277 -14.52 -4.95 5.76
N ASP A 278 -14.57 -6.26 5.99
CA ASP A 278 -14.37 -7.24 4.92
C ASP A 278 -15.45 -7.11 3.82
N HIS A 279 -15.10 -7.49 2.59
CA HIS A 279 -15.97 -7.30 1.40
C HIS A 279 -17.12 -8.33 1.32
N GLY A 280 -17.23 -9.23 2.29
CA GLY A 280 -18.26 -10.27 2.32
C GLY A 280 -19.59 -9.77 2.87
N LYS A 281 -20.67 -10.48 2.50
CA LYS A 281 -21.95 -10.35 3.20
C LYS A 281 -21.77 -10.89 4.61
N ASP A 282 -22.10 -10.07 5.60
CA ASP A 282 -22.18 -10.52 6.97
C ASP A 282 -23.33 -11.54 7.10
N PRO A 283 -23.09 -12.72 7.70
CA PRO A 283 -24.09 -13.78 7.77
C PRO A 283 -25.29 -13.42 8.66
N GLU A 284 -25.14 -12.49 9.60
CA GLU A 284 -26.20 -12.06 10.52
C GLU A 284 -27.22 -11.16 9.80
N ILE A 285 -26.73 -10.22 8.99
CA ILE A 285 -27.60 -9.22 8.31
C ILE A 285 -27.81 -9.51 6.82
N GLY A 286 -27.08 -10.47 6.24
CA GLY A 286 -27.15 -10.82 4.81
C GLY A 286 -26.68 -9.72 3.86
N GLN A 287 -26.03 -8.68 4.39
CA GLN A 287 -25.57 -7.47 3.68
C GLN A 287 -24.13 -7.14 4.07
N THR A 288 -23.49 -6.25 3.30
CA THR A 288 -22.19 -5.68 3.66
C THR A 288 -22.38 -4.51 4.61
N TRP A 289 -21.51 -4.38 5.61
CA TRP A 289 -21.53 -3.20 6.47
C TRP A 289 -21.06 -1.95 5.73
N GLU A 290 -21.73 -0.84 6.02
CA GLU A 290 -21.22 0.51 5.73
C GLU A 290 -20.42 1.01 6.93
N ILE A 291 -19.27 1.64 6.66
CA ILE A 291 -18.34 2.08 7.70
C ILE A 291 -18.42 3.58 7.84
N SER A 292 -18.86 4.08 8.98
CA SER A 292 -18.90 5.54 9.18
C SER A 292 -17.50 6.15 9.21
N LYS A 293 -17.36 7.41 8.73
CA LYS A 293 -16.11 8.18 8.81
C LYS A 293 -15.57 8.27 10.25
N THR A 294 -16.46 8.49 11.20
CA THR A 294 -16.12 8.59 12.63
C THR A 294 -15.54 7.27 13.13
N THR A 295 -16.18 6.14 12.82
CA THR A 295 -15.69 4.82 13.20
C THR A 295 -14.29 4.57 12.62
N ALA A 296 -14.06 4.94 11.36
CA ALA A 296 -12.77 4.74 10.71
C ALA A 296 -11.63 5.54 11.38
N ILE A 297 -11.89 6.80 11.78
CA ILE A 297 -10.92 7.63 12.48
C ILE A 297 -10.68 7.11 13.91
N GLU A 298 -11.75 6.88 14.67
CA GLU A 298 -11.65 6.44 16.07
C GLU A 298 -10.98 5.07 16.18
N TYR A 299 -11.21 4.17 15.24
CA TYR A 299 -10.56 2.86 15.22
C TYR A 299 -9.03 2.97 15.23
N VAL A 300 -8.45 3.88 14.45
CA VAL A 300 -6.99 4.10 14.41
C VAL A 300 -6.49 4.53 15.78
N HIS A 301 -7.21 5.45 16.43
CA HIS A 301 -6.87 5.96 17.75
C HIS A 301 -7.01 4.93 18.85
N VAL A 302 -8.04 4.08 18.79
CA VAL A 302 -8.22 2.96 19.73
C VAL A 302 -7.13 1.90 19.52
N ALA A 303 -6.79 1.55 18.28
CA ALA A 303 -5.71 0.60 17.98
C ALA A 303 -4.37 1.05 18.58
N GLN A 304 -4.03 2.33 18.45
CA GLN A 304 -2.84 2.93 19.05
C GLN A 304 -2.85 2.84 20.59
N SER A 305 -3.97 3.19 21.23
CA SER A 305 -4.10 3.10 22.69
C SER A 305 -4.00 1.66 23.19
N VAL A 306 -4.63 0.70 22.48
CA VAL A 306 -4.58 -0.72 22.85
C VAL A 306 -3.15 -1.27 22.75
N ILE A 307 -2.42 -0.96 21.68
CA ILE A 307 -1.01 -1.37 21.55
C ILE A 307 -0.19 -0.78 22.70
N SER A 308 -0.33 0.51 22.99
CA SER A 308 0.37 1.17 24.09
C SER A 308 0.09 0.50 25.45
N ALA A 309 -1.18 0.24 25.76
CA ALA A 309 -1.60 -0.42 26.99
C ALA A 309 -1.06 -1.85 27.11
N LEU A 310 -1.00 -2.60 26.00
CA LEU A 310 -0.47 -3.96 25.98
C LEU A 310 1.04 -4.01 26.16
N VAL A 311 1.79 -3.06 25.58
CA VAL A 311 3.23 -2.93 25.86
C VAL A 311 3.45 -2.61 27.33
N ALA A 312 2.72 -1.62 27.88
CA ALA A 312 2.83 -1.27 29.29
C ALA A 312 2.54 -2.48 30.20
N TYR A 313 1.51 -3.27 29.88
CA TYR A 313 1.19 -4.50 30.60
C TYR A 313 2.30 -5.55 30.54
N SER A 314 2.94 -5.74 29.37
CA SER A 314 4.09 -6.65 29.24
C SER A 314 5.26 -6.26 30.17
N GLN A 315 5.34 -4.98 30.51
CA GLN A 315 6.31 -4.41 31.44
C GLN A 315 5.78 -4.28 32.88
N LYS A 316 4.66 -4.94 33.20
CA LYS A 316 3.99 -4.93 34.51
C LYS A 316 3.47 -3.56 34.96
N LYS A 317 3.16 -2.68 34.00
CA LYS A 317 2.46 -1.40 34.25
C LYS A 317 0.98 -1.57 33.88
N PHE A 318 0.09 -1.10 34.75
CA PHE A 318 -1.35 -1.27 34.57
C PHE A 318 -1.99 0.05 34.15
N VAL A 319 -2.09 0.27 32.84
CA VAL A 319 -2.71 1.45 32.22
C VAL A 319 -3.77 1.00 31.21
N VAL A 320 -4.83 1.80 31.03
CA VAL A 320 -5.91 1.60 30.04
C VAL A 320 -6.16 2.93 29.35
#